data_AF-A0A834BR81-F1
#
_entry.id   AF-A0A834BR81-F1
#
_cell.length_a   1.000
_cell.length_b   1.000
_cell.length_c   1.000
_cell.angle_alpha   90.00
_cell.angle_beta   90.00
_cell.angle_gamma   90.00
#
_symmetry.space_group_name_H-M   'P 1'
#
loop_
_entity.id
_entity.type
_entity.pdbx_description
1 polymer ?
#
loop_
_entity_poly.entity_id
_entity_poly.type
_entity_poly.pdbx_seq_one_letter_code
_entity_poly.pdbx_strand_id
1 'polypeptide(L)'
;MKCGENPQIYIFENNIYYQSDVRSNSLRITSSGMEEVIFNGLADWLYEEEILNSHLAHWWSPDSERLAFLTINDSLVPKMGIPQFTGSTYPRGLQYPYPMAGQTNPSVKLSVVNLFGATHTLELQPPDQLRHRDFYITMVKWISDTPRRALAQPGPELLSADGVRHH
;
A
#
# COMPACT_ATOMS: atom_id res chain seq x y z
N MET A 1 4.71 16.11 28.42
CA MET A 1 5.74 15.21 27.84
C MET A 1 5.31 13.78 28.15
N LYS A 2 4.77 13.03 27.18
CA LYS A 2 4.56 11.58 27.33
C LYS A 2 5.84 10.89 26.90
N CYS A 3 6.46 10.20 27.84
CA CYS A 3 7.63 9.37 27.60
C CYS A 3 7.17 8.06 26.92
N GLY A 4 7.63 7.81 25.69
CA GLY A 4 8.24 6.51 25.40
C GLY A 4 7.50 5.46 24.57
N GLU A 5 6.35 5.72 23.95
CA GLU A 5 5.65 4.67 23.17
C GLU A 5 5.30 5.19 21.78
N ASN A 6 6.11 4.81 20.80
CA ASN A 6 5.89 5.15 19.40
C ASN A 6 4.96 4.10 18.76
N PRO A 7 3.87 4.53 18.11
CA PRO A 7 3.04 3.62 17.34
C PRO A 7 3.88 2.96 16.25
N GLN A 8 3.70 1.66 16.07
CA GLN A 8 4.42 0.85 15.10
C GLN A 8 3.45 0.10 14.23
N ILE A 9 3.87 -0.17 12.99
CA ILE A 9 3.20 -1.13 12.13
C ILE A 9 4.20 -2.17 11.67
N TYR A 10 3.70 -3.36 11.40
CA TYR A 10 4.44 -4.40 10.71
C TYR A 10 3.52 -5.07 9.71
N ILE A 11 4.12 -5.69 8.70
CA ILE A 11 3.39 -6.35 7.63
C ILE A 11 3.70 -7.83 7.71
N PHE A 12 2.65 -8.65 7.78
CA PHE A 12 2.73 -10.09 7.88
C PHE A 12 1.69 -10.71 6.95
N GLU A 13 2.10 -11.68 6.13
CA GLU A 13 1.23 -12.29 5.10
C GLU A 13 0.50 -11.24 4.25
N ASN A 14 1.23 -10.20 3.82
CA ASN A 14 0.72 -9.06 3.07
C ASN A 14 -0.45 -8.31 3.74
N ASN A 15 -0.58 -8.42 5.07
CA ASN A 15 -1.56 -7.68 5.86
C ASN A 15 -0.86 -6.71 6.82
N ILE A 16 -1.45 -5.53 6.97
CA ILE A 16 -0.95 -4.49 7.86
C ILE A 16 -1.45 -4.77 9.28
N TYR A 17 -0.53 -4.81 10.23
CA TYR A 17 -0.80 -4.88 11.66
C TYR A 17 -0.31 -3.60 12.32
N TYR A 18 -1.11 -3.08 13.22
CA TYR A 18 -0.83 -1.88 13.99
C TYR A 18 -0.64 -2.20 15.47
N GLN A 19 0.33 -1.57 16.09
CA GLN A 19 0.58 -1.68 17.52
C GLN A 19 0.71 -0.27 18.09
N SER A 20 -0.19 0.09 19.00
CA SER A 20 -0.18 1.43 19.64
C SER A 20 1.01 1.62 20.58
N ASP A 21 1.46 0.52 21.18
CA ASP A 21 2.63 0.45 22.07
C ASP A 21 3.23 -0.97 22.00
N VAL A 22 4.54 -1.09 22.26
CA VAL A 22 5.32 -2.33 22.31
C VAL A 22 4.67 -3.41 23.17
N ARG A 23 3.94 -3.04 24.23
CA ARG A 23 3.27 -3.99 25.14
C ARG A 23 1.82 -4.29 24.76
N SER A 24 1.25 -3.52 23.84
CA SER A 24 -0.14 -3.67 23.41
C SER A 24 -0.29 -4.82 22.42
N ASN A 25 -1.46 -5.45 22.36
CA ASN A 25 -1.76 -6.43 21.32
C ASN A 25 -1.79 -5.77 19.93
N SER A 26 -1.38 -6.49 18.91
CA SER A 26 -1.46 -6.01 17.54
C SER A 26 -2.90 -6.06 17.02
N LEU A 27 -3.28 -5.00 16.33
CA LEU A 27 -4.55 -4.86 15.64
C LEU A 27 -4.36 -5.08 14.15
N ARG A 28 -5.07 -6.06 13.59
CA ARG A 28 -5.05 -6.30 12.15
C ARG A 28 -5.88 -5.24 11.42
N ILE A 29 -5.24 -4.44 10.57
CA ILE A 29 -5.85 -3.35 9.80
C ILE A 29 -6.47 -3.88 8.50
N THR A 30 -5.77 -4.79 7.82
CA THR A 30 -6.24 -5.40 6.56
C THR A 30 -6.35 -6.91 6.71
N SER A 31 -7.28 -7.53 5.97
CA SER A 31 -7.43 -8.98 5.91
C SER A 31 -7.50 -9.52 4.47
N SER A 32 -7.24 -8.66 3.48
CA SER A 32 -7.26 -8.99 2.05
C SER A 32 -5.93 -9.50 1.52
N GLY A 33 -4.86 -9.45 2.34
CA GLY A 33 -3.53 -9.88 1.93
C GLY A 33 -3.53 -11.32 1.46
N MET A 34 -2.91 -11.55 0.31
CA MET A 34 -2.73 -12.86 -0.31
C MET A 34 -1.32 -12.92 -0.88
N GLU A 35 -0.58 -13.97 -0.50
CA GLU A 35 0.81 -14.15 -0.91
C GLU A 35 0.95 -14.15 -2.44
N GLU A 36 1.91 -13.39 -2.96
CA GLU A 36 2.16 -13.18 -4.40
C GLU A 36 0.99 -12.65 -5.24
N VAL A 37 -0.09 -12.14 -4.62
CA VAL A 37 -1.29 -11.68 -5.36
C VAL A 37 -1.81 -10.34 -4.86
N ILE A 38 -1.96 -10.15 -3.54
CA ILE A 38 -2.50 -8.92 -2.98
C ILE A 38 -1.54 -8.43 -1.91
N PHE A 39 -1.01 -7.22 -2.11
CA PHE A 39 -0.07 -6.56 -1.23
C PHE A 39 -0.74 -5.36 -0.57
N ASN A 40 -0.73 -5.28 0.76
CA ASN A 40 -1.23 -4.12 1.50
C ASN A 40 -0.08 -3.42 2.21
N GLY A 41 0.18 -2.16 1.85
CA GLY A 41 1.23 -1.33 2.45
C GLY A 41 2.65 -1.68 2.03
N LEU A 42 2.83 -2.67 1.15
CA LEU A 42 4.07 -3.00 0.45
C LEU A 42 3.88 -2.86 -1.05
N ALA A 43 4.96 -2.53 -1.74
CA ALA A 43 5.03 -2.55 -3.18
C ALA A 43 5.14 -4.00 -3.71
N ASP A 44 4.57 -4.26 -4.88
CA ASP A 44 4.99 -5.38 -5.73
C ASP A 44 6.28 -4.98 -6.50
N TRP A 45 6.84 -5.89 -7.30
CA TRP A 45 8.07 -5.62 -8.05
C TRP A 45 7.94 -4.44 -9.00
N LEU A 46 6.80 -4.29 -9.69
CA LEU A 46 6.61 -3.16 -10.60
C LEU A 46 6.61 -1.85 -9.81
N TYR A 47 5.89 -1.80 -8.69
CA TYR A 47 5.87 -0.59 -7.87
C TYR A 47 7.21 -0.31 -7.21
N GLU A 48 7.93 -1.34 -6.77
CA GLU A 48 9.22 -1.18 -6.09
C GLU A 48 10.29 -0.65 -7.04
N GLU A 49 10.42 -1.23 -8.23
CA GLU A 49 11.53 -0.95 -9.16
C GLU A 49 11.25 0.23 -10.09
N GLU A 50 10.01 0.35 -10.61
CA GLU A 50 9.72 1.27 -11.72
C GLU A 50 8.88 2.49 -11.30
N ILE A 51 8.01 2.34 -10.29
CA ILE A 51 7.02 3.39 -9.96
C ILE A 51 7.41 4.20 -8.73
N LEU A 52 7.49 3.58 -7.56
CA LEU A 52 7.78 4.24 -6.28
C LEU A 52 9.27 4.33 -5.97
N ASN A 53 10.09 3.48 -6.60
CA ASN A 53 11.51 3.33 -6.25
C ASN A 53 11.70 3.01 -4.75
N SER A 54 10.73 2.29 -4.15
CA SER A 54 10.70 1.94 -2.73
C SER A 54 9.75 0.76 -2.47
N HIS A 55 10.14 -0.15 -1.59
CA HIS A 55 9.29 -1.26 -1.13
C HIS A 55 8.14 -0.80 -0.21
N LEU A 56 8.24 0.42 0.34
CA LEU A 56 7.23 0.95 1.27
C LEU A 56 6.11 1.62 0.49
N ALA A 57 4.90 1.04 0.57
CA ALA A 57 3.69 1.59 -0.05
C ALA A 57 2.69 2.08 1.01
N HIS A 58 3.21 2.65 2.11
CA HIS A 58 2.42 3.24 3.19
C HIS A 58 3.07 4.52 3.73
N TRP A 59 2.25 5.43 4.23
CA TRP A 59 2.67 6.74 4.69
C TRP A 59 1.89 7.16 5.93
N TRP A 60 2.63 7.48 7.00
CA TRP A 60 2.09 8.04 8.22
C TRP A 60 1.68 9.49 8.04
N SER A 61 0.54 9.87 8.62
CA SER A 61 0.18 11.28 8.73
C SER A 61 1.14 12.01 9.67
N PRO A 62 1.35 13.34 9.52
CA PRO A 62 2.27 14.10 10.38
C PRO A 62 1.90 14.08 11.87
N ASP A 63 0.63 13.80 12.18
CA ASP A 63 0.10 13.65 13.54
C ASP A 63 0.10 12.20 14.05
N SER A 64 0.58 11.23 13.25
CA SER A 64 0.63 9.79 13.56
C SER A 64 -0.71 9.15 13.92
N GLU A 65 -1.83 9.80 13.61
CA GLU A 65 -3.17 9.27 13.88
C GLU A 65 -3.77 8.51 12.70
N ARG A 66 -3.24 8.73 11.49
CA ARG A 66 -3.74 8.13 10.26
C ARG A 66 -2.60 7.47 9.50
N LEU A 67 -2.96 6.40 8.79
CA LEU A 67 -2.06 5.70 7.89
C LEU A 67 -2.71 5.62 6.51
N ALA A 68 -2.02 6.15 5.52
CA ALA A 68 -2.34 5.92 4.12
C ALA A 68 -1.55 4.70 3.64
N PHE A 69 -2.16 3.84 2.84
CA PHE A 69 -1.48 2.68 2.26
C PHE A 69 -2.07 2.32 0.90
N LEU A 70 -1.24 1.74 0.04
CA LEU A 70 -1.70 1.12 -1.20
C LEU A 70 -2.11 -0.32 -0.95
N THR A 71 -3.18 -0.72 -1.62
CA THR A 71 -3.49 -2.12 -1.91
C THR A 71 -3.21 -2.35 -3.38
N ILE A 72 -2.21 -3.18 -3.66
CA ILE A 72 -1.80 -3.58 -5.01
C ILE A 72 -2.31 -5.00 -5.24
N ASN A 73 -2.95 -5.23 -6.38
CA ASN A 73 -3.55 -6.50 -6.74
C ASN A 73 -3.05 -6.98 -8.11
N ASP A 74 -2.29 -8.07 -8.05
CA ASP A 74 -1.57 -8.74 -9.13
C ASP A 74 -2.32 -9.99 -9.65
N SER A 75 -3.57 -10.20 -9.23
CA SER A 75 -4.35 -11.40 -9.63
C SER A 75 -4.48 -11.62 -11.14
N LEU A 76 -4.37 -10.55 -11.92
CA LEU A 76 -4.43 -10.59 -13.39
C LEU A 76 -3.07 -10.39 -14.06
N VAL A 77 -2.02 -10.18 -13.28
CA VAL A 77 -0.66 -9.94 -13.78
C VAL A 77 -0.02 -11.29 -14.13
N PRO A 78 0.54 -11.46 -15.34
CA PRO A 78 1.27 -12.67 -15.70
C PRO A 78 2.47 -12.92 -14.76
N LYS A 79 2.66 -14.17 -14.34
CA LYS A 79 3.83 -14.57 -13.55
C LYS A 79 4.98 -15.00 -14.45
N MET A 80 6.18 -14.50 -14.15
CA MET A 80 7.43 -14.95 -14.76
C MET A 80 8.14 -15.94 -13.83
N GLY A 81 8.59 -17.06 -14.39
CA GLY A 81 9.35 -18.09 -13.66
C GLY A 81 10.85 -17.82 -13.71
N ILE A 82 11.49 -17.75 -12.54
CA ILE A 82 12.94 -17.69 -12.40
C ILE A 82 13.44 -19.11 -12.10
N PRO A 83 14.15 -19.76 -13.03
CA PRO A 83 14.64 -21.12 -12.80
C PRO A 83 15.74 -21.11 -11.73
N GLN A 84 15.58 -21.97 -10.73
CA GLN A 84 16.60 -22.24 -9.73
C GLN A 84 17.26 -23.58 -10.04
N PHE A 85 18.59 -23.63 -10.07
CA PHE A 85 19.35 -24.86 -10.39
C PHE A 85 20.16 -25.38 -9.19
N THR A 86 20.15 -24.65 -8.07
CA THR A 86 20.91 -24.96 -6.85
C THR A 86 19.95 -25.08 -5.65
N GLY A 87 20.34 -25.84 -4.62
CA GLY A 87 19.55 -26.02 -3.40
C GLY A 87 19.18 -27.47 -3.13
N SER A 88 18.06 -27.95 -3.70
CA SER A 88 17.53 -29.31 -3.49
C SER A 88 17.78 -30.24 -4.69
N THR A 89 17.72 -31.56 -4.46
CA THR A 89 17.79 -32.60 -5.50
C THR A 89 16.74 -32.42 -6.60
N TYR A 90 15.59 -31.84 -6.22
CA TYR A 90 14.55 -31.38 -7.14
C TYR A 90 14.36 -29.88 -6.92
N PRO A 91 15.09 -29.01 -7.63
CA PRO A 91 14.96 -27.58 -7.44
C PRO A 91 13.61 -27.11 -7.98
N ARG A 92 13.00 -26.14 -7.28
CA ARG A 92 11.77 -25.49 -7.71
C ARG A 92 12.10 -24.05 -8.06
N GLY A 93 11.76 -23.63 -9.27
CA GLY A 93 11.88 -22.24 -9.67
C GLY A 93 10.96 -21.35 -8.83
N LEU A 94 11.33 -20.09 -8.73
CA LEU A 94 10.48 -19.06 -8.15
C LEU A 94 9.55 -18.53 -9.24
N GLN A 95 8.36 -18.07 -8.87
CA GLN A 95 7.46 -17.36 -9.78
C GLN A 95 7.14 -16.01 -9.17
N TYR A 96 7.13 -14.97 -9.99
CA TYR A 96 6.84 -13.62 -9.52
C TYR A 96 5.99 -12.86 -10.56
N PRO A 97 4.98 -12.06 -10.14
CA PRO A 97 4.22 -11.19 -11.04
C PRO A 97 5.11 -10.21 -11.80
N TYR A 98 5.20 -10.33 -13.12
CA TYR A 98 6.06 -9.48 -13.95
C TYR A 98 5.33 -9.11 -15.25
N PRO A 99 4.75 -7.90 -15.33
CA PRO A 99 4.08 -7.45 -16.54
C PRO A 99 5.10 -7.06 -17.60
N MET A 100 5.14 -7.82 -18.70
CA MET A 100 5.87 -7.40 -19.90
C MET A 100 5.11 -6.27 -20.62
N ALA A 101 5.79 -5.53 -21.50
CA ALA A 101 5.18 -4.45 -22.28
C ALA A 101 3.89 -4.92 -22.99
N GLY A 102 2.79 -4.20 -22.75
CA GLY A 102 1.47 -4.50 -23.32
C GLY A 102 0.67 -5.60 -22.60
N GLN A 103 1.18 -6.13 -21.48
CA GLN A 103 0.43 -7.04 -20.59
C GLN A 103 -0.40 -6.28 -19.55
N THR A 104 -1.28 -7.00 -18.88
CA THR A 104 -2.10 -6.46 -17.77
C THR A 104 -1.21 -5.99 -16.62
N ASN A 105 -1.41 -4.74 -16.23
CA ASN A 105 -0.72 -4.12 -15.11
C ASN A 105 -1.45 -4.40 -13.78
N PRO A 106 -0.75 -4.30 -12.64
CA PRO A 106 -1.37 -4.47 -11.35
C PRO A 106 -2.41 -3.38 -11.08
N SER A 107 -3.54 -3.79 -10.49
CA SER A 107 -4.58 -2.85 -10.09
C SER A 107 -4.26 -2.25 -8.72
N VAL A 108 -4.39 -0.93 -8.58
CA VAL A 108 -4.02 -0.22 -7.36
C VAL A 108 -5.20 0.50 -6.72
N LYS A 109 -5.24 0.49 -5.39
CA LYS A 109 -6.18 1.25 -4.58
C LYS A 109 -5.43 1.99 -3.48
N LEU A 110 -5.85 3.22 -3.18
CA LEU A 110 -5.30 4.01 -2.09
C LEU A 110 -6.32 4.12 -0.97
N SER A 111 -5.95 3.68 0.21
CA SER A 111 -6.82 3.70 1.39
C SER A 111 -6.18 4.46 2.53
N VAL A 112 -7.02 5.13 3.33
CA VAL A 112 -6.62 5.82 4.55
C VAL A 112 -7.38 5.22 5.71
N VAL A 113 -6.64 4.75 6.72
CA VAL A 113 -7.22 4.26 7.98
C VAL A 113 -6.98 5.26 9.11
N ASN A 114 -8.01 5.49 9.91
CA ASN A 114 -7.87 6.16 11.20
C ASN A 114 -7.47 5.12 12.27
N LEU A 115 -6.32 5.33 12.91
CA LEU A 115 -5.76 4.45 13.94
C LEU A 115 -6.18 4.88 15.34
N PHE A 116 -6.72 6.09 15.49
CA PHE A 116 -7.17 6.61 16.78
C PHE A 116 -8.70 6.49 16.92
N GLY A 117 -9.14 5.70 17.91
CA GLY A 117 -10.56 5.46 18.19
C GLY A 117 -11.14 4.33 17.34
N ALA A 118 -12.27 4.57 16.66
CA ALA A 118 -12.87 3.56 15.80
C ALA A 118 -12.06 3.44 14.50
N THR A 119 -11.53 2.22 14.24
CA THR A 119 -10.83 1.92 13.00
C THR A 119 -11.80 1.97 11.83
N HIS A 120 -11.71 3.06 11.07
CA HIS A 120 -12.47 3.24 9.84
C HIS A 120 -11.48 3.43 8.70
N THR A 121 -11.66 2.64 7.64
CA THR A 121 -10.86 2.69 6.43
C THR A 121 -11.68 3.34 5.33
N LEU A 122 -11.14 4.40 4.74
CA LEU A 122 -11.71 5.09 3.59
C LEU A 122 -10.86 4.80 2.35
N GLU A 123 -11.48 4.28 1.30
CA GLU A 123 -10.86 4.17 -0.03
C GLU A 123 -10.97 5.52 -0.76
N LEU A 124 -9.84 6.07 -1.20
CA LEU A 124 -9.81 7.29 -2.00
C LEU A 124 -10.07 6.93 -3.46
N GLN A 125 -11.12 7.53 -4.03
CA GLN A 125 -11.47 7.29 -5.42
C GLN A 125 -10.55 8.09 -6.35
N PRO A 126 -10.08 7.48 -7.46
CA PRO A 126 -9.30 8.20 -8.45
C PRO A 126 -10.17 9.28 -9.14
N PRO A 127 -9.56 10.32 -9.74
CA PRO A 127 -10.26 11.29 -10.56
C PRO A 127 -11.09 10.62 -11.65
N ASP A 128 -12.25 11.21 -12.00
CA ASP A 128 -13.21 10.62 -12.95
C ASP A 128 -12.59 10.27 -14.32
N GLN A 129 -11.58 11.02 -14.74
CA GLN A 129 -10.83 10.78 -15.98
C GLN A 129 -10.04 9.47 -15.99
N LEU A 130 -9.62 8.99 -14.81
CA LEU A 130 -8.82 7.78 -14.62
C LEU A 130 -9.67 6.58 -14.18
N ARG A 131 -10.93 6.79 -13.75
CA ARG A 131 -11.79 5.75 -13.16
C ARG A 131 -11.99 4.50 -14.06
N HIS A 132 -11.91 4.65 -15.38
CA HIS A 132 -12.13 3.56 -16.35
C HIS A 132 -10.89 3.28 -17.21
N ARG A 133 -9.71 3.62 -16.70
CA ARG A 133 -8.43 3.44 -17.42
C ARG A 133 -7.41 2.84 -16.48
N ASP A 134 -6.37 2.26 -17.07
CA ASP A 134 -5.20 1.86 -16.29
C ASP A 134 -4.45 3.13 -15.85
N PHE A 135 -4.12 3.19 -14.57
CA PHE A 135 -3.38 4.28 -13.97
C PHE A 135 -2.43 3.73 -12.90
N TYR A 136 -1.36 4.48 -12.64
CA TYR A 136 -0.45 4.23 -11.54
C TYR A 136 -0.62 5.29 -10.46
N ILE A 137 -0.10 5.00 -9.27
CA ILE A 137 0.06 6.00 -8.20
C ILE A 137 1.54 6.11 -7.95
N THR A 138 2.15 7.20 -8.40
CA THR A 138 3.62 7.37 -8.42
C THR A 138 4.16 8.09 -7.20
N MET A 139 3.32 8.87 -6.53
CA MET A 139 3.69 9.58 -5.32
C MET A 139 2.47 9.69 -4.42
N VAL A 140 2.66 9.55 -3.11
CA VAL A 140 1.64 9.83 -2.11
C VAL A 140 2.28 10.66 -1.01
N LYS A 141 1.70 11.83 -0.73
CA LYS A 141 2.21 12.71 0.33
C LYS A 141 1.07 13.37 1.09
N TRP A 142 1.19 13.35 2.42
CA TRP A 142 0.33 14.11 3.31
C TRP A 142 0.61 15.61 3.18
N ILE A 143 -0.43 16.39 2.89
CA ILE A 143 -0.38 17.85 2.88
C ILE A 143 -1.05 18.33 4.16
N SER A 144 -0.27 18.87 5.09
CA SER A 144 -0.80 19.45 6.33
C SER A 144 -0.10 20.76 6.64
N ASP A 145 -0.82 21.88 6.56
CA ASP A 145 -0.49 23.11 7.31
C ASP A 145 -1.68 23.68 8.09
N THR A 146 -2.82 22.98 8.15
CA THR A 146 -3.99 23.46 8.92
C THR A 146 -4.23 22.66 10.20
N PRO A 147 -4.14 23.29 11.39
CA PRO A 147 -4.55 22.67 12.63
C PRO A 147 -6.08 22.48 12.62
N ARG A 148 -6.48 21.26 12.95
CA ARG A 148 -7.85 20.73 12.94
C ARG A 148 -8.82 21.60 13.74
N ARG A 149 -9.84 22.17 13.08
CA ARG A 149 -11.15 22.44 13.73
C ARG A 149 -12.35 22.62 12.79
N ALA A 150 -12.21 22.57 11.46
CA ALA A 150 -13.29 22.97 10.55
C ALA A 150 -13.79 21.92 9.55
N LEU A 151 -13.15 20.77 9.34
CA LEU A 151 -13.56 19.86 8.27
C LEU A 151 -13.95 18.49 8.82
N ALA A 152 -15.26 18.34 9.05
CA ALA A 152 -15.92 17.06 9.30
C ALA A 152 -16.12 16.30 7.97
N GLN A 153 -15.07 16.17 7.15
CA GLN A 153 -15.09 15.33 5.95
C GLN A 153 -13.68 14.74 5.74
N PRO A 154 -13.54 13.41 5.64
CA PRO A 154 -12.30 12.80 5.18
C PRO A 154 -12.24 12.99 3.66
N GLY A 155 -11.76 14.17 3.23
CA GLY A 155 -11.68 14.55 1.83
C GLY A 155 -10.33 14.18 1.19
N PRO A 156 -10.28 14.03 -0.15
CA PRO A 156 -9.06 13.80 -0.93
C PRO A 156 -8.05 14.96 -0.90
N GLU A 157 -8.38 16.10 -0.25
CA GLU A 157 -7.50 17.28 -0.15
C GLU A 157 -6.20 17.06 0.64
N LEU A 158 -6.10 15.98 1.42
CA LEU A 158 -4.97 15.74 2.32
C LEU A 158 -3.86 14.87 1.71
N LEU A 159 -4.04 14.41 0.47
CA LEU A 159 -3.17 13.42 -0.16
C LEU A 159 -2.99 13.73 -1.64
N SER A 160 -1.79 14.17 -2.04
CA SER A 160 -1.46 14.29 -3.47
C SER A 160 -1.07 12.91 -3.99
N ALA A 161 -1.82 12.40 -4.95
CA ALA A 161 -1.50 11.20 -5.71
C ALA A 161 -1.30 11.57 -7.18
N ASP A 162 -0.04 11.55 -7.65
CA ASP A 162 0.24 11.77 -9.07
C ASP A 162 0.08 10.44 -9.80
N GLY A 163 -0.74 10.43 -10.85
CA GLY A 163 -0.92 9.28 -11.72
C GLY A 163 -0.33 9.54 -13.09
N VAL A 164 0.61 8.70 -13.51
CA VAL A 164 1.20 8.77 -14.86
C VAL A 164 0.44 7.81 -15.78
N ARG A 165 0.12 8.31 -16.97
CA ARG A 165 -0.58 7.56 -18.02
C ARG A 165 0.40 6.63 -18.75
N HIS A 166 0.00 5.40 -18.99
CA HIS A 166 0.70 4.53 -19.94
C HIS A 166 0.34 4.95 -21.38
N HIS A 167 1.36 5.13 -22.23
CA HIS A 167 1.23 5.42 -23.66
C HIS A 167 0.93 4.17 -24.48
#